data_AF-A0A525CEF4-F1
#
_entry.id   AF-A0A525CEF4-F1
#
_cell.length_a   1.000
_cell.length_b   1.000
_cell.length_c   1.000
_cell.angle_alpha   90.00
_cell.angle_beta   90.00
_cell.angle_gamma   90.00
#
_symmetry.space_group_name_H-M   'P 1'
#
loop_
_entity.id
_entity.type
_entity.pdbx_description
1 polymer ?
#
loop_
_entity_poly.entity_id
_entity_poly.type
_entity_poly.pdbx_seq_one_letter_code
_entity_poly.pdbx_strand_id
1 'polypeptide(L)'
;MENQHQAFEIIKNLPYAATILCASILISIILTYLLKKISSKYDAGASEIFRLISNSQKTLLIFIGIVMAISRLGFDVSALITGLGLTGFAIGLALKDAISNIVAGSLIVIYRPFLIGD
;
A
#
# COMPACT_ATOMS: atom_id res chain seq x y z
N MET A 1 2.91 -21.54 34.50
CA MET A 1 1.53 -21.02 34.42
C MET A 1 1.38 -19.89 33.38
N GLU A 2 2.47 -19.42 32.76
CA GLU A 2 2.50 -18.40 31.69
C GLU A 2 1.72 -18.77 30.40
N ASN A 3 1.86 -20.00 29.91
CA ASN A 3 1.31 -20.42 28.60
C ASN A 3 -0.23 -20.52 28.56
N GLN A 4 -0.88 -20.69 29.71
CA GLN A 4 -2.35 -20.81 29.78
C GLN A 4 -3.04 -19.43 29.63
N HIS A 5 -2.38 -18.34 30.04
CA HIS A 5 -2.87 -16.98 29.84
C HIS A 5 -2.71 -16.50 28.39
N GLN A 6 -1.60 -16.83 27.73
CA GLN A 6 -1.39 -16.51 26.31
C GLN A 6 -2.40 -17.24 25.40
N ALA A 7 -2.72 -18.51 25.67
CA ALA A 7 -3.71 -19.25 24.89
C ALA A 7 -5.13 -18.64 24.99
N PHE A 8 -5.51 -18.11 26.16
CA PHE A 8 -6.82 -17.46 26.37
C PHE A 8 -6.92 -16.09 25.67
N GLU A 9 -5.83 -15.33 25.62
CA GLU A 9 -5.72 -14.06 24.89
C GLU A 9 -5.83 -14.27 23.36
N ILE A 10 -5.20 -15.32 22.82
CA ILE A 10 -5.27 -15.67 21.40
C ILE A 10 -6.71 -16.00 20.98
N ILE A 11 -7.44 -16.75 21.81
CA ILE A 11 -8.84 -17.14 21.54
C ILE A 11 -9.77 -15.91 21.56
N LYS A 12 -9.53 -14.95 22.47
CA LYS A 12 -10.30 -13.69 22.52
C LYS A 12 -9.97 -12.72 21.39
N ASN A 13 -8.73 -12.72 20.91
CA ASN A 13 -8.28 -11.81 19.85
C ASN A 13 -8.52 -12.33 18.42
N LEU A 14 -8.88 -13.60 18.29
CA LEU A 14 -9.27 -14.23 17.02
C LEU A 14 -10.35 -13.46 16.22
N PRO A 15 -11.47 -12.98 16.83
CA PRO A 15 -12.45 -12.16 16.10
C PRO A 15 -11.87 -10.82 15.64
N TYR A 16 -10.94 -10.22 16.38
CA TYR A 16 -10.29 -8.96 15.97
C TYR A 16 -9.28 -9.17 14.83
N ALA A 17 -8.58 -10.30 14.81
CA ALA A 17 -7.74 -10.67 13.67
C ALA A 17 -8.59 -10.89 12.41
N ALA A 18 -9.75 -11.55 12.56
CA ALA A 18 -10.69 -11.76 11.45
C ALA A 18 -11.28 -10.45 10.91
N THR A 19 -11.64 -9.49 11.78
CA THR A 19 -12.15 -8.18 11.31
C THR A 19 -11.09 -7.38 10.57
N ILE A 20 -9.82 -7.43 10.99
CA ILE A 20 -8.71 -6.78 10.29
C ILE A 20 -8.48 -7.41 8.91
N LEU A 21 -8.49 -8.74 8.81
CA LEU A 21 -8.35 -9.42 7.53
C LEU A 21 -9.52 -9.07 6.60
N CYS A 22 -10.76 -9.15 7.09
CA CYS A 22 -11.94 -8.74 6.35
C CYS A 22 -11.87 -7.28 5.89
N ALA A 23 -11.44 -6.36 6.76
CA ALA A 23 -11.25 -4.95 6.41
C ALA A 23 -10.17 -4.78 5.32
N SER A 24 -9.03 -5.46 5.45
CA SER A 24 -7.93 -5.39 4.46
C SER A 24 -8.37 -5.88 3.08
N ILE A 25 -9.17 -6.96 3.04
CA ILE A 25 -9.73 -7.51 1.81
C ILE A 25 -10.77 -6.55 1.22
N LEU A 26 -11.64 -5.99 2.05
CA LEU A 26 -12.65 -5.02 1.63
C LEU A 26 -12.00 -3.77 1.01
N ILE A 27 -11.00 -3.19 1.67
CA ILE A 27 -10.21 -2.07 1.14
C ILE A 27 -9.55 -2.46 -0.19
N SER A 28 -8.97 -3.66 -0.27
CA SER A 28 -8.30 -4.14 -1.50
C SER A 28 -9.26 -4.24 -2.68
N ILE A 29 -10.47 -4.73 -2.44
CA ILE A 29 -11.53 -4.84 -3.46
C ILE A 29 -11.98 -3.45 -3.90
N ILE A 30 -12.23 -2.54 -2.95
CA ILE A 30 -12.65 -1.16 -3.22
C ILE A 30 -11.61 -0.43 -4.09
N LEU A 31 -10.34 -0.47 -3.72
CA LEU A 31 -9.30 0.20 -4.51
C LEU A 31 -9.14 -0.44 -5.90
N THR A 32 -9.19 -1.77 -6.00
CA THR A 32 -9.13 -2.47 -7.30
C THR A 32 -10.30 -2.05 -8.19
N TYR A 33 -11.49 -1.88 -7.61
CA TYR A 33 -12.66 -1.41 -8.33
C TYR A 33 -12.51 0.03 -8.82
N LEU A 34 -12.01 0.94 -7.96
CA LEU A 34 -11.74 2.33 -8.34
C LEU A 34 -10.68 2.42 -9.44
N LEU A 35 -9.59 1.66 -9.34
CA LEU A 35 -8.53 1.63 -10.34
C LEU A 35 -9.03 1.10 -11.68
N LYS A 36 -9.81 0.03 -11.70
CA LYS A 36 -10.42 -0.49 -12.93
C LYS A 36 -11.41 0.49 -13.57
N LYS A 37 -12.19 1.18 -12.75
CA LYS A 37 -13.15 2.20 -13.22
C LYS A 37 -12.45 3.39 -13.88
N ILE A 38 -11.30 3.79 -13.35
CA ILE A 38 -10.47 4.86 -13.92
C ILE A 38 -9.75 4.35 -15.18
N SER A 39 -9.20 3.14 -15.16
CA SER A 39 -8.47 2.53 -16.29
C SER A 39 -9.31 2.37 -17.56
N SER A 40 -10.63 2.16 -17.44
CA SER A 40 -11.52 2.00 -18.59
C SER A 40 -11.65 3.26 -19.47
N LYS A 41 -11.14 4.40 -19.02
CA LYS A 41 -11.19 5.67 -19.75
C LYS A 41 -9.91 6.02 -20.51
N TYR A 42 -8.88 5.16 -20.45
CA TYR A 42 -7.57 5.42 -21.04
C TYR A 42 -7.17 4.35 -22.08
N ASP A 43 -6.25 4.74 -22.97
CA ASP A 43 -5.71 3.92 -24.06
C ASP A 43 -5.02 2.62 -23.57
N ALA A 44 -4.78 1.67 -24.47
CA ALA A 44 -4.22 0.35 -24.17
C ALA A 44 -2.89 0.42 -23.38
N GLY A 45 -2.02 1.39 -23.71
CA GLY A 45 -0.75 1.59 -22.98
C GLY A 45 -0.93 2.05 -21.53
N ALA A 46 -1.92 2.90 -21.25
CA ALA A 46 -2.23 3.32 -19.89
C ALA A 46 -2.87 2.18 -19.08
N SER A 47 -3.69 1.36 -19.73
CA SER A 47 -4.34 0.18 -19.13
C SER A 47 -3.33 -0.82 -18.54
N GLU A 48 -2.17 -1.00 -19.18
CA GLU A 48 -1.10 -1.87 -18.66
C GLU A 48 -0.51 -1.34 -17.36
N ILE A 49 -0.22 -0.04 -17.29
CA ILE A 49 0.28 0.63 -16.08
C ILE A 49 -0.74 0.51 -14.96
N PHE A 50 -2.03 0.76 -15.23
CA PHE A 50 -3.10 0.60 -14.25
C PHE A 50 -3.22 -0.85 -13.76
N ARG A 51 -3.01 -1.84 -14.64
CA ARG A 51 -3.01 -3.26 -14.27
C ARG A 51 -1.84 -3.62 -13.36
N LEU A 52 -0.64 -3.10 -13.64
CA LEU A 52 0.53 -3.29 -12.80
C LEU A 52 0.32 -2.67 -11.41
N ILE A 53 -0.18 -1.43 -11.35
CA ILE A 53 -0.47 -0.74 -10.08
C ILE A 53 -1.52 -1.52 -9.28
N SER A 54 -2.61 -1.96 -9.92
CA SER A 54 -3.68 -2.71 -9.25
C SER A 54 -3.18 -4.03 -8.68
N ASN A 55 -2.35 -4.76 -9.42
CA ASN A 55 -1.79 -6.03 -8.94
C ASN A 55 -0.79 -5.82 -7.79
N SER A 56 0.13 -4.85 -7.92
CA SER A 56 1.11 -4.54 -6.87
C SER A 56 0.43 -4.09 -5.58
N GLN A 57 -0.57 -3.22 -5.68
CA GLN A 57 -1.31 -2.71 -4.54
C GLN A 57 -2.11 -3.81 -3.83
N LYS A 58 -2.76 -4.71 -4.58
CA LYS A 58 -3.47 -5.86 -4.00
C LYS A 58 -2.52 -6.75 -3.19
N THR A 59 -1.36 -7.09 -3.76
CA THR A 59 -0.34 -7.90 -3.08
C THR A 59 0.15 -7.21 -1.81
N LEU A 60 0.43 -5.91 -1.87
CA LEU A 60 0.91 -5.12 -0.73
C LEU A 60 -0.13 -5.08 0.41
N LEU A 61 -1.40 -4.83 0.09
CA LEU A 61 -2.46 -4.76 1.11
C LEU A 61 -2.73 -6.10 1.78
N ILE A 62 -2.72 -7.20 1.03
CA ILE A 62 -2.87 -8.54 1.60
C ILE A 62 -1.69 -8.84 2.53
N PHE A 63 -0.47 -8.50 2.10
CA PHE A 63 0.73 -8.68 2.92
C PHE A 63 0.63 -7.91 4.24
N ILE A 64 0.24 -6.63 4.21
CA ILE A 64 0.03 -5.81 5.41
C ILE A 64 -1.07 -6.40 6.29
N GLY A 65 -2.19 -6.84 5.69
CA GLY A 65 -3.30 -7.47 6.40
C GLY A 65 -2.87 -8.73 7.17
N ILE A 66 -2.01 -9.55 6.58
CA ILE A 66 -1.43 -10.74 7.22
C ILE A 66 -0.54 -10.34 8.40
N VAL A 67 0.36 -9.37 8.22
CA VAL A 67 1.24 -8.88 9.30
C VAL A 67 0.42 -8.35 10.48
N MET A 68 -0.63 -7.57 10.20
CA MET A 68 -1.53 -7.06 11.25
C MET A 68 -2.33 -8.17 11.94
N ALA A 69 -2.76 -9.19 11.20
CA ALA A 69 -3.45 -10.34 11.78
C ALA A 69 -2.54 -11.13 12.73
N ILE A 70 -1.28 -11.37 12.34
CA ILE A 70 -0.27 -12.02 13.17
C ILE A 70 0.00 -11.20 14.44
N SER A 71 0.06 -9.87 14.33
CA SER A 71 0.21 -8.98 15.48
C SER A 71 -0.92 -9.15 16.52
N ARG A 72 -2.16 -9.31 16.07
CA ARG A 72 -3.31 -9.54 16.98
C ARG A 72 -3.29 -10.90 17.67
N LEU A 73 -2.63 -11.89 17.08
CA LEU A 73 -2.44 -13.21 17.68
C LEU A 73 -1.37 -13.20 18.79
N GLY A 74 -0.84 -12.03 19.17
CA GLY A 74 0.12 -11.87 20.26
C GLY A 74 1.57 -12.08 19.85
N PHE A 75 1.86 -12.21 18.56
CA PHE A 75 3.23 -12.23 18.06
C PHE A 75 3.79 -10.80 17.96
N ASP A 76 5.05 -10.63 18.37
CA ASP A 76 5.77 -9.38 18.17
C ASP A 76 6.16 -9.23 16.70
N VAL A 77 5.51 -8.28 16.02
CA VAL A 77 5.76 -7.94 14.62
C VAL A 77 6.62 -6.67 14.48
N SER A 78 7.16 -6.14 15.58
CA SER A 78 7.94 -4.89 15.56
C SER A 78 9.11 -4.96 14.57
N ALA A 79 9.85 -6.07 14.57
CA ALA A 79 10.95 -6.29 13.62
C ALA A 79 10.47 -6.30 12.15
N LEU A 80 9.31 -6.88 11.86
CA LEU A 80 8.72 -6.87 10.52
C LEU A 80 8.34 -5.44 10.10
N ILE A 81 7.69 -4.70 10.99
CA ILE A 81 7.30 -3.30 10.75
C ILE A 81 8.54 -2.43 10.52
N THR A 82 9.59 -2.60 11.33
CA THR A 82 10.86 -1.89 11.15
C THR A 82 11.50 -2.21 9.80
N GLY A 83 11.55 -3.49 9.40
CA GLY A 83 12.08 -3.91 8.11
C GLY A 83 11.29 -3.35 6.92
N LEU A 84 9.96 -3.34 7.03
CA LEU A 84 9.08 -2.73 6.02
C LEU A 84 9.26 -1.22 5.95
N GLY A 85 9.44 -0.55 7.08
CA GLY A 85 9.75 0.87 7.14
C GLY A 85 11.07 1.21 6.44
N LEU A 86 12.14 0.44 6.71
CA LEU A 86 13.44 0.62 6.06
C LEU A 86 13.37 0.34 4.56
N THR A 87 12.67 -0.72 4.15
CA THR A 87 12.49 -1.07 2.73
C THR A 87 11.68 -0.01 2.00
N GLY A 88 10.58 0.47 2.60
CA GLY A 88 9.76 1.55 2.07
C GLY A 88 10.55 2.86 1.95
N PHE A 89 11.40 3.15 2.93
CA PHE A 89 12.32 4.28 2.87
C PHE A 89 13.31 4.15 1.70
N ALA A 90 13.95 2.99 1.53
CA ALA A 90 14.87 2.74 0.43
C ALA A 90 14.20 2.87 -0.95
N ILE A 91 12.99 2.32 -1.12
CA ILE A 91 12.19 2.47 -2.34
C ILE A 91 11.84 3.95 -2.57
N GLY A 92 11.43 4.68 -1.53
CA GLY A 92 11.14 6.11 -1.61
C GLY A 92 12.34 6.93 -2.05
N LEU A 93 13.54 6.62 -1.53
CA LEU A 93 14.79 7.24 -1.99
C LEU A 93 15.09 6.92 -3.44
N ALA A 94 14.89 5.67 -3.87
CA ALA A 94 15.10 5.27 -5.26
C ALA A 94 14.14 5.99 -6.23
N LEU A 95 12.92 6.32 -5.78
CA LEU A 95 11.92 7.05 -6.57
C LEU A 95 12.04 8.58 -6.47
N LYS A 96 12.92 9.09 -5.59
CA LYS A 96 13.05 10.52 -5.29
C LYS A 96 13.21 11.37 -6.56
N ASP A 97 14.07 10.94 -7.47
CA ASP A 97 14.37 11.72 -8.68
C ASP A 97 13.22 11.69 -9.68
N ALA A 98 12.52 10.56 -9.81
CA ALA A 98 11.32 10.45 -10.64
C ALA A 98 10.21 11.39 -10.15
N ILE A 99 9.96 11.42 -8.84
CA ILE A 99 8.97 12.31 -8.23
C ILE A 99 9.39 13.78 -8.41
N SER A 100 10.67 14.09 -8.20
CA SER A 100 11.22 15.44 -8.40
C SER A 100 10.96 15.94 -9.83
N ASN A 101 11.17 15.08 -10.84
CA ASN A 101 10.93 15.43 -12.24
C ASN A 101 9.44 15.66 -12.54
N ILE A 102 8.54 14.85 -11.96
CA ILE A 102 7.10 15.03 -12.12
C ILE A 102 6.65 16.38 -11.52
N VAL A 103 7.13 16.69 -10.31
CA VAL A 103 6.80 17.96 -9.64
C VAL A 103 7.34 19.14 -10.43
N ALA A 104 8.60 19.09 -10.89
CA ALA A 104 9.18 20.14 -11.73
C ALA A 104 8.37 20.35 -13.02
N GLY A 105 7.97 19.27 -13.70
CA GLY A 105 7.12 19.33 -14.88
C GLY A 105 5.76 19.98 -14.60
N SER A 106 5.10 19.59 -13.50
CA SER A 106 3.83 20.18 -13.09
C SER A 106 3.95 21.67 -12.77
N LEU A 107 5.01 22.08 -12.06
CA LEU A 107 5.31 23.48 -11.75
C LEU A 107 5.52 24.31 -13.02
N ILE A 108 6.21 23.78 -14.03
CA ILE A 108 6.39 24.47 -15.31
C ILE A 108 5.04 24.73 -15.99
N VAL A 109 4.13 23.74 -15.98
CA VAL A 109 2.80 23.91 -16.60
C VAL A 109 1.95 24.94 -15.84
N ILE A 110 2.01 24.93 -14.51
CA ILE A 110 1.20 25.81 -13.66
C ILE A 110 1.72 27.24 -13.71
N TYR A 111 3.02 27.44 -13.49
CA TYR A 111 3.63 28.76 -13.36
C TYR A 111 4.07 29.36 -14.69
N ARG A 112 4.12 28.55 -15.75
CA ARG A 112 4.65 28.92 -17.08
C ARG A 112 5.87 29.86 -16.96
N PRO A 113 6.93 29.45 -16.23
CA PRO A 113 8.10 30.30 -16.00
C PRO A 113 8.90 30.57 -17.29
N PHE A 114 8.55 29.89 -18.39
CA PHE A 114 9.12 30.07 -19.72
C PHE A 114 7.99 30.33 -20.72
N LEU A 115 8.12 31.40 -21.49
CA LEU A 115 7.28 31.68 -22.65
C LEU A 115 7.88 30.95 -23.85
N ILE A 116 7.04 30.27 -24.63
CA ILE A 116 7.49 29.54 -25.82
C ILE A 116 7.83 30.57 -26.89
N GLY A 117 9.12 30.84 -27.13
CA GLY A 117 9.57 31.80 -28.15
C GLY A 117 10.79 32.69 -27.84
N ASP A 118 11.38 32.59 -26.64
CA ASP A 118 12.74 33.11 -26.34
C ASP A 118 13.77 31.96 -26.30
#